data_AF-A0A7W1BNA5-F1
#
_entry.id   AF-A0A7W1BNA5-F1
#
_cell.length_a   1.000
_cell.length_b   1.000
_cell.length_c   1.000
_cell.angle_alpha   90.00
_cell.angle_beta   90.00
_cell.angle_gamma   90.00
#
_symmetry.space_group_name_H-M   'P 1'
#
loop_
_entity.id
_entity.type
_entity.pdbx_description
1 polymer ?
#
loop_
_entity_poly.entity_id
_entity_poly.type
_entity_poly.pdbx_seq_one_letter_code
_entity_poly.pdbx_strand_id
1 'polypeptide(L)' 'MQHVRAASVRVAKSPHGLGLHAAADVLAGATLLVFTGEVLHRDEVLASPRDECYPLQLGRWTYLDLDARSRVVNHSCS' A
#
# COMPACT_ATOMS: atom_id res chain seq x y z
N MET A 1 -8.86 3.55 -23.34
CA MET A 1 -8.19 3.50 -22.02
C MET A 1 -7.14 2.41 -22.08
N GLN A 2 -5.86 2.75 -22.03
CA GLN A 2 -4.79 1.75 -21.97
C GLN A 2 -4.84 1.09 -20.59
N HIS A 3 -4.99 -0.22 -20.55
CA HIS A 3 -4.79 -1.01 -19.33
C HIS A 3 -3.34 -0.84 -18.92
N VAL A 4 -3.09 -0.04 -17.88
CA VAL A 4 -1.78 0.05 -17.25
C VAL A 4 -1.50 -1.33 -16.66
N ARG A 5 -0.68 -2.14 -17.34
CA ARG A 5 -0.14 -3.36 -16.75
C ARG A 5 0.77 -2.91 -15.61
N ALA A 6 0.38 -3.22 -14.38
CA ALA A 6 1.27 -3.05 -13.24
C ALA A 6 2.58 -3.79 -13.53
N ALA A 7 3.73 -3.16 -13.27
CA ALA A 7 5.01 -3.85 -13.45
C ALA A 7 5.06 -5.09 -12.53
N SER A 8 5.84 -6.09 -12.90
CA SER A 8 5.92 -7.33 -12.12
C SER A 8 6.58 -7.06 -10.77
N VAL A 9 5.83 -7.28 -9.69
CA VAL A 9 6.30 -7.16 -8.31
C VAL A 9 6.22 -8.49 -7.58
N ARG A 10 7.06 -8.69 -6.58
CA ARG A 10 7.11 -9.88 -5.72
C ARG A 10 7.22 -9.49 -4.26
N VAL A 11 6.66 -10.30 -3.37
CA VAL A 11 6.85 -10.16 -1.92
C VAL A 11 8.05 -11.00 -1.51
N ALA A 12 9.00 -10.40 -0.79
CA ALA A 12 10.17 -11.10 -0.27
C ALA A 12 10.61 -10.53 1.09
N LYS A 13 11.62 -11.15 1.71
CA LYS A 13 12.19 -10.65 2.97
C LYS A 13 12.94 -9.33 2.75
N SER A 14 12.78 -8.43 3.71
CA SER A 14 13.53 -7.19 3.88
C SER A 14 14.04 -7.09 5.33
N PRO A 15 14.91 -6.13 5.66
CA PRO A 15 15.34 -5.88 7.05
C PRO A 15 14.19 -5.58 8.03
N HIS A 16 12.99 -5.24 7.54
CA HIS A 16 11.81 -4.88 8.33
C HIS A 16 10.69 -5.93 8.27
N GLY A 17 11.01 -7.17 7.87
CA GLY A 17 10.02 -8.24 7.71
C GLY A 17 9.78 -8.58 6.24
N LEU A 18 8.54 -8.52 5.78
CA LEU A 18 8.24 -8.67 4.35
C LEU A 18 8.28 -7.32 3.64
N GLY A 19 8.56 -7.32 2.35
CA GLY A 19 8.66 -6.13 1.51
C GLY A 19 8.18 -6.40 0.09
N LEU A 20 7.72 -5.35 -0.60
CA LEU A 20 7.45 -5.39 -2.04
C LEU A 20 8.72 -5.07 -2.82
N HIS A 21 9.09 -5.94 -3.75
CA HIS A 21 10.27 -5.79 -4.61
C HIS A 21 9.85 -5.85 -6.08
N ALA A 22 10.53 -5.08 -6.93
CA ALA A 22 10.42 -5.29 -8.36
C ALA A 22 10.97 -6.69 -8.74
N ALA A 23 10.28 -7.38 -9.65
CA ALA A 23 10.70 -8.67 -10.17
C ALA A 23 11.55 -8.55 -11.46
N ALA A 24 11.59 -7.35 -12.05
CA ALA A 24 12.37 -6.99 -13.23
C ALA A 24 12.68 -5.49 -13.19
N ASP A 25 13.47 -5.01 -14.15
CA ASP A 25 13.73 -3.58 -14.31
C ASP A 25 12.44 -2.80 -14.52
N VAL A 26 12.32 -1.66 -13.85
CA VAL A 26 11.12 -0.81 -13.84
C VAL A 26 11.46 0.52 -14.52
N LEU A 27 10.66 0.89 -15.51
CA LEU A 27 10.77 2.21 -16.14
C LEU A 27 10.20 3.30 -15.23
N ALA A 28 10.80 4.48 -15.28
CA ALA A 28 10.27 5.66 -14.59
C ALA A 28 8.83 5.94 -15.05
N GLY A 29 7.95 6.24 -14.09
CA GLY A 29 6.52 6.48 -14.33
C GLY A 29 5.67 5.20 -14.42
N ALA A 30 6.25 4.00 -14.32
CA ALA A 30 5.48 2.77 -14.26
C ALA A 30 4.70 2.66 -12.94
N THR A 31 3.44 2.23 -13.03
CA THR A 31 2.66 1.87 -11.84
C THR A 31 3.06 0.47 -11.36
N LEU A 32 3.46 0.37 -10.08
CA LEU A 32 3.90 -0.89 -9.45
C LEU A 32 2.83 -1.56 -8.61
N LEU A 33 2.00 -0.74 -7.96
CA LEU A 33 0.98 -1.19 -7.02
C LEU A 33 -0.18 -0.20 -7.08
N VAL A 34 -1.39 -0.72 -6.92
CA VAL A 34 -2.58 0.06 -6.60
C VAL A 34 -2.98 -0.30 -5.18
N PHE A 35 -3.04 0.69 -4.30
CA PHE A 35 -3.54 0.50 -2.95
C PHE A 35 -5.06 0.29 -2.99
N THR A 36 -5.49 -0.83 -2.44
CA THR A 36 -6.90 -1.20 -2.28
C THR A 36 -7.20 -1.44 -0.82
N GLY A 37 -8.47 -1.27 -0.46
CA GLY A 37 -8.92 -1.34 0.91
C GLY A 37 -10.36 -0.85 1.08
N GLU A 38 -10.89 -1.03 2.27
CA GLU A 38 -12.15 -0.41 2.68
C GLU A 38 -11.97 1.10 2.87
N VAL A 39 -12.97 1.88 2.47
CA VAL A 39 -12.93 3.33 2.67
C VAL A 39 -13.49 3.65 4.06
N LEU A 40 -12.68 4.29 4.89
CA LEU A 40 -13.03 4.69 6.24
C LEU A 40 -13.05 6.21 6.40
N HIS A 41 -13.92 6.70 7.27
CA HIS A 41 -13.86 8.04 7.81
C HIS A 41 -12.80 8.15 8.91
N ARG A 42 -12.25 9.35 9.11
CA ARG A 42 -11.23 9.62 10.13
C ARG A 42 -11.61 9.12 11.53
N ASP A 43 -12.88 9.30 11.90
CA ASP A 43 -13.33 8.94 13.25
C ASP A 43 -13.34 7.41 13.46
N GLU A 44 -13.59 6.63 12.40
CA GLU A 44 -13.49 5.17 12.42
C GLU A 44 -12.03 4.73 12.60
N VAL A 45 -11.10 5.38 11.91
CA VAL A 45 -9.65 5.14 12.07
C VAL A 45 -9.19 5.45 13.49
N LEU A 46 -9.66 6.55 14.08
CA LEU A 46 -9.27 6.96 15.44
C LEU A 46 -9.88 6.07 16.54
N ALA A 47 -11.04 5.47 16.28
CA ALA A 47 -11.68 4.52 17.18
C ALA A 47 -11.07 3.10 17.09
N SER A 48 -10.36 2.79 16.00
CA SER A 48 -9.82 1.45 15.73
C SER A 48 -8.60 1.12 16.58
N PRO A 49 -8.47 -0.12 17.11
CA PRO A 49 -7.23 -0.60 17.71
C PRO A 49 -6.06 -0.55 16.71
N ARG A 50 -4.84 -0.28 17.22
CA ARG A 50 -3.64 -0.06 16.38
C ARG A 50 -3.27 -1.24 15.48
N ASP A 51 -3.63 -2.47 15.87
CA ASP A 51 -3.26 -3.69 15.15
C ASP A 51 -4.37 -4.20 14.22
N GLU A 52 -5.52 -3.51 14.16
CA GLU A 52 -6.69 -3.92 13.39
C GLU A 52 -6.92 -3.04 12.15
N CYS A 53 -6.29 -1.86 12.07
CA CYS A 53 -6.46 -0.91 10.98
C CYS A 53 -5.10 -0.50 10.42
N TYR A 54 -4.97 -0.50 9.09
CA TYR A 54 -3.77 -0.13 8.33
C TYR A 54 -4.08 1.07 7.44
N PRO A 55 -4.22 2.28 8.01
CA PRO A 55 -4.81 3.41 7.32
C PRO A 55 -3.83 4.10 6.37
N LEU A 56 -4.25 4.28 5.12
CA LEU A 56 -3.64 5.19 4.15
C LEU A 56 -4.57 6.39 3.94
N GLN A 57 -4.10 7.58 4.29
CA GLN A 57 -4.90 8.80 4.14
C GLN A 57 -5.03 9.22 2.67
N LEU A 58 -6.26 9.34 2.17
CA LEU A 58 -6.55 9.84 0.82
C LEU A 58 -6.88 11.33 0.81
N GLY A 59 -7.39 11.85 1.92
CA GLY A 59 -7.78 13.25 2.07
C GLY A 59 -7.97 13.62 3.54
N ARG A 60 -8.54 14.80 3.79
CA ARG A 60 -8.69 15.32 5.16
C ARG A 60 -9.43 14.36 6.10
N TRP A 61 -10.46 13.68 5.59
CA TRP A 61 -11.37 12.86 6.38
C TRP A 61 -11.51 11.42 5.88
N THR A 62 -10.82 11.08 4.80
CA THR A 62 -11.02 9.82 4.09
C THR A 62 -9.73 9.03 4.09
N TYR A 63 -9.84 7.77 4.46
CA TYR A 63 -8.75 6.81 4.56
C TYR A 63 -9.12 5.54 3.80
N LEU A 64 -8.10 4.80 3.38
CA LEU A 64 -8.23 3.39 3.02
C LEU A 64 -7.68 2.56 4.16
N ASP A 65 -8.45 1.62 4.70
CA ASP A 65 -7.86 0.51 5.45
C ASP A 65 -7.32 -0.52 4.46
N LEU A 66 -6.00 -0.58 4.35
CA LEU A 66 -5.31 -1.34 3.31
C LEU A 66 -5.60 -2.83 3.40
N ASP A 67 -5.85 -3.49 2.27
CA ASP A 67 -5.93 -4.94 2.18
C ASP A 67 -4.57 -5.61 2.44
N ALA A 68 -4.56 -6.90 2.78
CA ALA A 68 -3.34 -7.65 3.09
C ALA A 68 -2.23 -7.55 2.02
N ARG A 69 -2.59 -7.46 0.72
CA ARG A 69 -1.62 -7.29 -0.38
C ARG A 69 -0.95 -5.92 -0.39
N SER A 70 -1.60 -4.92 0.16
CA SER A 70 -1.16 -3.52 0.23
C SER A 70 -0.29 -3.25 1.47
N ARG A 71 -0.41 -4.09 2.52
CA ARG A 71 0.31 -3.96 3.80
C ARG A 71 1.79 -4.34 3.76
N VAL A 72 2.30 -4.82 2.62
CA VAL A 72 3.68 -5.32 2.47
C VAL A 72 4.66 -4.26 1.97
N VAL A 73 4.21 -3.01 1.79
CA VAL A 73 5.08 -1.89 1.42
C VAL A 73 5.63 -1.24 2.67
N ASN A 74 6.95 -1.20 2.78
CA ASN A 74 7.63 -0.59 3.92
C ASN A 74 7.85 0.91 3.68
N HIS A 75 7.78 1.69 4.76
CA HIS A 75 8.14 3.10 4.74
C HIS A 75 9.67 3.28 4.80
N SER A 76 10.18 4.29 4.09
CA SER A 76 11.58 4.72 4.19
C SER A 76 11.63 6.25 4.18
N CYS A 77 12.46 6.84 5.05
CA CYS A 77 12.75 8.28 5.09
C CYS A 77 14.02 8.66 4.33
N SER A 78 14.64 7.69 3.64
CA SER A 78 15.89 7.88 2.88
C SER A 78 15.69 8.81 1.68
#